data_AF-A0AAN7YPX4-F1
#
_entry.id   AF-A0AAN7YPX4-F1
#
_cell.length_a   1.000
_cell.length_b   1.000
_cell.length_c   1.000
_cell.angle_alpha   90.00
_cell.angle_beta   90.00
_cell.angle_gamma   90.00
#
_symmetry.space_group_name_H-M   'P 1'
#
loop_
_entity.id
_entity.type
_entity.pdbx_description
1 polymer ?
#
loop_
_entity_poly.entity_id
_entity_poly.type
_entity_poly.pdbx_seq_one_letter_code
_entity_poly.pdbx_strand_id
1 'polypeptide(L)'
;MEKELALILKGLSLEDDENELKKSVDRFYTISGDKKLEIKTIKSLLPPIVELLKKWKTISNQNIISTALKAISSLVNDEISSEEVSSYFVNINLTLIIQRILNESIDSKIYGQITLSSLSCIGDLILNSNYLLNNIASNSFITIVTSKLMKSTNPKIIRECYWIISNIVSDNHKFLQLVIDSGFLMKLITDYLEPENLNYETNDKIKYEMYWCIINSLDIGELYQFQLIISEYKCLQFLQCAKKNLKKISSEYYQTITKIIVKTLEVCQKERSTTFYKKFISDSFITSILEENDGDLDTSNYENIKYVLTNLNNFIKTL
;
A
#
# COMPACT_ATOMS: atom_id res chain seq x y z
N MET A 1 0.12 -22.94 27.19
CA MET A 1 0.51 -22.77 25.77
C MET A 1 0.82 -24.11 25.11
N GLU A 2 1.65 -24.95 25.74
CA GLU A 2 2.08 -26.25 25.19
C GLU A 2 0.95 -27.19 24.73
N LYS A 3 -0.15 -27.29 25.49
CA LYS A 3 -1.31 -28.10 25.10
C LYS A 3 -1.94 -27.65 23.77
N GLU A 4 -2.10 -26.33 23.58
CA GLU A 4 -2.65 -25.80 22.32
C GLU A 4 -1.67 -26.01 21.16
N LEU A 5 -0.37 -25.80 21.40
CA LEU A 5 0.67 -26.07 20.41
C LEU A 5 0.62 -27.53 19.95
N ALA A 6 0.55 -28.48 20.88
CA ALA A 6 0.45 -29.90 20.56
C ALA A 6 -0.81 -30.26 19.75
N LEU A 7 -1.96 -29.64 20.07
CA LEU A 7 -3.20 -29.84 19.32
C LEU A 7 -3.11 -29.31 17.89
N ILE A 8 -2.56 -28.10 17.71
CA ILE A 8 -2.35 -27.49 16.38
C ILE A 8 -1.41 -28.36 15.55
N LEU A 9 -0.25 -28.72 16.09
CA LEU A 9 0.74 -29.52 15.37
C LEU A 9 0.21 -30.92 15.01
N LYS A 10 -0.57 -31.54 15.91
CA LYS A 10 -1.20 -32.83 15.65
C LYS A 10 -2.13 -32.77 14.45
N GLY A 11 -3.05 -31.80 14.40
CA GLY A 11 -3.97 -31.74 13.26
C GLY A 11 -3.30 -31.25 11.97
N LEU A 12 -2.27 -30.38 12.04
CA LEU A 12 -1.45 -30.03 10.87
C LEU A 12 -0.68 -31.22 10.29
N SER A 13 -0.36 -32.23 11.11
CA SER A 13 0.28 -33.47 10.62
C SER A 13 -0.65 -34.41 9.86
N LEU A 14 -1.97 -34.21 9.96
CA LEU A 14 -2.99 -35.00 9.27
C LEU A 14 -3.36 -34.33 7.95
N GLU A 15 -2.40 -34.30 7.01
CA GLU A 15 -2.49 -33.51 5.78
C GLU A 15 -3.69 -33.85 4.87
N ASP A 16 -4.19 -35.08 4.96
CA ASP A 16 -5.33 -35.56 4.16
C ASP A 16 -6.71 -35.30 4.83
N ASP A 17 -6.73 -34.84 6.09
CA ASP A 17 -7.96 -34.55 6.83
C ASP A 17 -8.21 -33.04 6.93
N GLU A 18 -8.93 -32.49 5.95
CA GLU A 18 -9.27 -31.07 5.91
C GLU A 18 -10.09 -30.59 7.14
N ASN A 19 -10.80 -31.48 7.84
CA ASN A 19 -11.51 -31.09 9.06
C ASN A 19 -10.53 -30.86 10.21
N GLU A 20 -9.53 -31.71 10.36
CA GLU A 20 -8.47 -31.55 11.36
C GLU A 20 -7.53 -30.39 11.02
N LEU A 21 -7.19 -30.20 9.74
CA LEU A 21 -6.48 -29.01 9.27
C LEU A 21 -7.25 -27.73 9.61
N LYS A 22 -8.55 -27.69 9.32
CA LYS A 22 -9.39 -26.53 9.65
C LYS A 22 -9.39 -26.23 11.14
N LYS A 23 -9.63 -27.23 11.99
CA LYS A 23 -9.59 -27.06 13.47
C LYS A 23 -8.24 -26.52 13.94
N SER A 24 -7.15 -27.01 13.35
CA SER A 24 -5.79 -26.61 13.72
C SER A 24 -5.48 -25.18 13.32
N VAL A 25 -5.87 -24.79 12.10
CA VAL A 25 -5.65 -23.43 11.60
C VAL A 25 -6.56 -22.42 12.31
N ASP A 26 -7.82 -22.78 12.63
CA ASP A 26 -8.70 -21.91 13.41
C ASP A 26 -8.12 -21.68 14.82
N ARG A 27 -7.57 -22.72 15.48
CA ARG A 27 -6.84 -22.58 16.75
C ARG A 27 -5.61 -21.69 16.61
N PHE A 28 -4.82 -21.90 15.54
CA PHE A 28 -3.64 -21.08 15.25
C PHE A 28 -4.02 -19.60 15.11
N TYR A 29 -5.10 -19.30 14.39
CA TYR A 29 -5.64 -17.95 14.26
C TYR A 29 -6.00 -17.34 15.63
N THR A 30 -6.76 -18.06 16.46
CA THR A 30 -7.14 -17.59 17.80
C THR A 30 -5.92 -17.26 18.66
N ILE A 31 -4.93 -18.15 18.74
CA ILE A 31 -3.75 -17.89 19.59
C ILE A 31 -2.83 -16.80 19.03
N SER A 32 -2.87 -16.54 17.72
CA SER A 32 -2.09 -15.48 17.08
C SER A 32 -2.69 -14.11 17.31
N GLY A 33 -4.03 -14.00 17.42
CA GLY A 33 -4.72 -12.74 17.68
C GLY A 33 -4.84 -12.37 19.17
N ASP A 34 -4.98 -13.35 20.05
CA ASP A 34 -5.30 -13.10 21.47
C ASP A 34 -4.06 -13.00 22.37
N LYS A 35 -2.89 -13.48 21.91
CA LYS A 35 -1.72 -13.69 22.77
C LYS A 35 -0.43 -13.26 22.11
N LYS A 36 0.42 -12.60 22.89
CA LYS A 36 1.82 -12.36 22.55
C LYS A 36 2.55 -13.71 22.53
N LEU A 37 2.79 -14.26 21.35
CA LEU A 37 3.48 -15.55 21.20
C LEU A 37 4.99 -15.37 21.30
N GLU A 38 5.63 -16.20 22.13
CA GLU A 38 7.09 -16.28 22.19
C GLU A 38 7.65 -16.78 20.85
N ILE A 39 8.85 -16.29 20.48
CA ILE A 39 9.47 -16.67 19.22
C ILE A 39 9.71 -18.19 19.09
N LYS A 40 9.97 -18.90 20.19
CA LYS A 40 10.09 -20.37 20.19
C LYS A 40 8.79 -21.04 19.72
N THR A 41 7.65 -20.50 20.12
CA THR A 41 6.32 -20.97 19.70
C THR A 41 6.10 -20.69 18.22
N ILE A 42 6.43 -19.48 17.76
CA ILE A 42 6.37 -19.10 16.34
C ILE A 42 7.26 -20.03 15.47
N LYS A 43 8.51 -20.26 15.90
CA LYS A 43 9.46 -21.16 15.23
C LYS A 43 8.94 -22.59 15.13
N SER A 44 8.11 -23.03 16.08
CA SER A 44 7.49 -24.35 16.06
C SER A 44 6.24 -24.42 15.16
N LEU A 45 5.44 -23.36 15.12
CA LEU A 45 4.16 -23.32 14.38
C LEU A 45 4.30 -23.06 12.88
N LEU A 46 5.22 -22.18 12.49
CA LEU A 46 5.28 -21.73 11.10
C LEU A 46 5.75 -22.78 10.09
N PRO A 47 6.70 -23.70 10.38
CA PRO A 47 7.13 -24.65 9.35
C PRO A 47 6.00 -25.56 8.84
N PRO A 48 5.16 -26.19 9.70
CA PRO A 48 4.00 -26.94 9.20
C PRO A 48 2.97 -26.08 8.46
N ILE A 49 2.76 -24.83 8.88
CA ILE A 49 1.90 -23.88 8.16
C ILE A 49 2.47 -23.56 6.78
N VAL A 50 3.79 -23.40 6.66
CA VAL A 50 4.48 -23.19 5.38
C VAL A 50 4.28 -24.38 4.45
N GLU A 51 4.36 -25.62 4.94
CA GLU A 51 4.07 -26.81 4.14
C GLU A 51 2.60 -26.86 3.68
N LEU A 52 1.66 -26.51 4.57
CA LEU A 52 0.24 -26.37 4.22
C LEU A 52 0.03 -25.31 3.11
N LEU A 53 0.69 -24.15 3.22
CA LEU A 53 0.61 -23.09 2.21
C LEU A 53 1.22 -23.53 0.86
N LYS A 54 2.26 -24.36 0.83
CA LYS A 54 2.79 -24.92 -0.43
C LYS A 54 1.75 -25.79 -1.15
N LYS A 55 0.88 -26.46 -0.40
CA LYS A 55 -0.18 -27.34 -0.88
C LYS A 55 -1.52 -26.62 -1.13
N TRP A 56 -1.55 -25.29 -1.11
CA TRP A 56 -2.79 -24.52 -1.18
C TRP A 56 -3.73 -24.89 -2.34
N LYS A 57 -3.20 -25.33 -3.49
CA LYS A 57 -4.00 -25.77 -4.65
C LYS A 57 -4.69 -27.13 -4.46
N THR A 58 -4.15 -27.99 -3.60
CA THR A 58 -4.70 -29.32 -3.35
C THR A 58 -5.74 -29.32 -2.23
N ILE A 59 -5.77 -28.27 -1.41
CA ILE A 59 -6.78 -28.08 -0.37
C ILE A 59 -8.07 -27.61 -1.02
N SER A 60 -9.15 -28.36 -0.82
CA SER A 60 -10.48 -28.07 -1.37
C SER A 60 -11.13 -26.90 -0.63
N ASN A 61 -11.09 -26.94 0.71
CA ASN A 61 -11.62 -25.89 1.56
C ASN A 61 -10.65 -24.70 1.66
N GLN A 62 -10.81 -23.74 0.74
CA GLN A 62 -9.98 -22.53 0.65
C GLN A 62 -9.98 -21.68 1.94
N ASN A 63 -10.98 -21.84 2.82
CA ASN A 63 -10.99 -21.16 4.11
C ASN A 63 -9.77 -21.53 4.96
N ILE A 64 -9.28 -22.78 4.87
CA ILE A 64 -8.11 -23.24 5.61
C ILE A 64 -6.90 -22.36 5.27
N ILE A 65 -6.62 -22.17 3.99
CA ILE A 65 -5.50 -21.33 3.53
C ILE A 65 -5.73 -19.87 3.91
N SER A 66 -6.96 -19.36 3.73
CA SER A 66 -7.28 -17.98 4.08
C SER A 66 -7.14 -17.67 5.57
N THR A 67 -7.53 -18.61 6.45
CA THR A 67 -7.41 -18.46 7.90
C THR A 67 -5.94 -18.56 8.33
N ALA A 68 -5.14 -19.42 7.69
CA ALA A 68 -3.71 -19.51 7.96
C ALA A 68 -3.00 -18.18 7.63
N LEU A 69 -3.32 -17.56 6.50
CA LEU A 69 -2.80 -16.24 6.12
C LEU A 69 -3.20 -15.15 7.11
N LYS A 70 -4.47 -15.14 7.55
CA LYS A 70 -4.93 -14.21 8.59
C LYS A 70 -4.25 -14.43 9.93
N ALA A 71 -3.95 -15.67 10.30
CA ALA A 71 -3.20 -15.98 11.51
C ALA A 71 -1.79 -15.42 11.45
N ILE A 72 -1.12 -15.55 10.28
CA ILE A 72 0.19 -14.94 10.04
C ILE A 72 0.12 -13.42 10.15
N SER A 73 -0.89 -12.75 9.57
CA SER A 73 -1.14 -11.31 9.78
C SER A 73 -1.16 -10.95 11.27
N SER A 74 -1.96 -11.68 12.04
CA SER A 74 -2.17 -11.38 13.47
C SER A 74 -0.90 -11.53 14.31
N LEU A 75 0.09 -12.32 13.86
CA LEU A 75 1.37 -12.44 14.56
C LEU A 75 2.18 -11.14 14.59
N VAL A 76 1.91 -10.21 13.69
CA VAL A 76 2.79 -9.06 13.41
C VAL A 76 2.24 -7.74 13.99
N ASN A 77 1.16 -7.79 14.77
CA ASN A 77 0.55 -6.57 15.35
C ASN A 77 1.28 -6.04 16.62
N ASP A 78 1.49 -4.72 16.62
CA ASP A 78 1.80 -3.70 17.65
C ASP A 78 2.86 -3.87 18.75
N GLU A 79 3.42 -5.06 19.05
CA GLU A 79 4.51 -5.14 20.06
C GLU A 79 5.62 -6.18 19.80
N ILE A 80 5.59 -6.90 18.67
CA ILE A 80 6.70 -7.75 18.21
C ILE A 80 6.85 -7.65 16.69
N SER A 81 7.49 -6.58 16.25
CA SER A 81 8.22 -6.56 14.98
C SER A 81 9.72 -6.69 15.25
N SER A 82 10.12 -7.68 16.06
CA SER A 82 11.55 -7.91 16.25
C SER A 82 12.16 -8.33 14.91
N GLU A 83 13.35 -7.79 14.63
CA GLU A 83 14.13 -8.18 13.47
C GLU A 83 14.40 -9.71 13.47
N GLU A 84 14.41 -10.35 14.63
CA GLU A 84 14.53 -11.81 14.76
C GLU A 84 13.32 -12.57 14.18
N VAL A 85 12.08 -12.13 14.45
CA VAL A 85 10.89 -12.76 13.86
C VAL A 85 10.81 -12.47 12.36
N SER A 86 11.10 -11.22 11.97
CA SER A 86 11.10 -10.79 10.56
C SER A 86 12.13 -11.57 9.72
N SER A 87 13.36 -11.71 10.21
CA SER A 87 14.39 -12.50 9.55
C SER A 87 14.03 -13.99 9.50
N TYR A 88 13.39 -14.52 10.54
CA TYR A 88 12.90 -15.90 10.52
C TYR A 88 11.86 -16.12 9.42
N PHE A 89 10.92 -15.20 9.19
CA PHE A 89 9.91 -15.31 8.13
C PHE A 89 10.56 -15.41 6.75
N VAL A 90 11.62 -14.63 6.51
CA VAL A 90 12.40 -14.69 5.27
C VAL A 90 13.16 -16.02 5.17
N ASN A 91 13.82 -16.46 6.24
CA ASN A 91 14.63 -17.69 6.26
C ASN A 91 13.82 -18.96 5.96
N ILE A 92 12.56 -19.02 6.39
CA ILE A 92 11.66 -20.15 6.08
C ILE A 92 10.92 -19.99 4.75
N ASN A 93 11.26 -18.97 3.95
CA ASN A 93 10.62 -18.62 2.68
C ASN A 93 9.12 -18.30 2.78
N LEU A 94 8.62 -17.89 3.95
CA LEU A 94 7.21 -17.61 4.16
C LEU A 94 6.72 -16.51 3.22
N THR A 95 7.45 -15.39 3.15
CA THR A 95 7.11 -14.23 2.32
C THR A 95 7.06 -14.58 0.83
N LEU A 96 8.03 -15.38 0.34
CA LEU A 96 8.07 -15.84 -1.05
C LEU A 96 6.90 -16.77 -1.38
N ILE A 97 6.51 -17.64 -0.45
CA ILE A 97 5.37 -18.54 -0.65
C ILE A 97 4.06 -17.74 -0.72
N ILE A 98 3.87 -16.74 0.15
CA ILE A 98 2.68 -15.89 0.10
C ILE A 98 2.64 -15.08 -1.21
N GLN A 99 3.78 -14.54 -1.66
CA GLN A 99 3.88 -13.87 -2.97
C GLN A 99 3.55 -14.81 -4.14
N ARG A 100 4.01 -16.06 -4.10
CA ARG A 100 3.67 -17.07 -5.11
C ARG A 100 2.18 -17.39 -5.12
N ILE A 101 1.59 -17.61 -3.94
CA ILE A 101 0.14 -17.81 -3.80
C ILE A 101 -0.60 -16.63 -4.41
N LEU A 102 -0.22 -15.40 -4.03
CA LEU A 102 -0.83 -14.20 -4.55
C LEU A 102 -0.72 -14.14 -6.08
N ASN A 103 0.48 -14.36 -6.65
CA ASN A 103 0.68 -14.32 -8.09
C ASN A 103 -0.26 -15.29 -8.82
N GLU A 104 -0.34 -16.53 -8.32
CA GLU A 104 -1.09 -17.62 -8.95
C GLU A 104 -2.59 -17.63 -8.64
N SER A 105 -3.04 -17.01 -7.55
CA SER A 105 -4.46 -16.96 -7.17
C SER A 105 -5.24 -16.03 -8.09
N ILE A 106 -6.35 -16.50 -8.65
CA ILE A 106 -7.19 -15.70 -9.54
C ILE A 106 -8.32 -15.07 -8.73
N ASP A 107 -8.71 -13.83 -9.04
CA ASP A 107 -9.94 -13.23 -8.52
C ASP A 107 -11.14 -13.96 -9.13
N SER A 108 -11.55 -15.05 -8.47
CA SER A 108 -12.68 -15.89 -8.83
C SER A 108 -13.54 -16.16 -7.60
N LYS A 109 -14.74 -16.68 -7.81
CA LYS A 109 -15.63 -17.06 -6.69
C LYS A 109 -14.99 -18.04 -5.71
N ILE A 110 -14.02 -18.85 -6.17
CA ILE A 110 -13.33 -19.87 -5.37
C ILE A 110 -12.08 -19.28 -4.69
N TYR A 111 -11.25 -18.55 -5.44
CA TYR A 111 -9.92 -18.11 -4.98
C TYR A 111 -9.82 -16.63 -4.59
N GLY A 112 -10.90 -15.85 -4.74
CA GLY A 112 -10.93 -14.44 -4.37
C GLY A 112 -10.62 -14.20 -2.89
N GLN A 113 -11.05 -15.11 -2.01
CA GLN A 113 -10.75 -15.03 -0.58
C GLN A 113 -9.27 -15.28 -0.26
N ILE A 114 -8.61 -16.18 -1.01
CA ILE A 114 -7.17 -16.40 -0.89
C ILE A 114 -6.42 -15.18 -1.39
N THR A 115 -6.77 -14.66 -2.57
CA THR A 115 -6.16 -13.44 -3.13
C THR A 115 -6.25 -12.28 -2.13
N LEU A 116 -7.44 -12.07 -1.55
CA LEU A 116 -7.65 -11.03 -0.55
C LEU A 116 -6.81 -11.28 0.71
N SER A 117 -6.80 -12.50 1.25
CA SER A 117 -6.06 -12.81 2.48
C SER A 117 -4.54 -12.77 2.27
N SER A 118 -4.04 -13.09 1.07
CA SER A 118 -2.62 -12.96 0.71
C SER A 118 -2.20 -11.50 0.59
N LEU A 119 -3.04 -10.64 -0.01
CA LEU A 119 -2.80 -9.20 -0.06
C LEU A 119 -2.76 -8.61 1.36
N SER A 120 -3.81 -8.85 2.17
CA SER A 120 -3.86 -8.33 3.53
C SER A 120 -2.70 -8.85 4.39
N CYS A 121 -2.36 -10.13 4.26
CA CYS A 121 -1.20 -10.69 4.94
C CYS A 121 0.09 -9.98 4.57
N ILE A 122 0.40 -9.83 3.27
CA ILE A 122 1.62 -9.11 2.88
C ILE A 122 1.58 -7.64 3.31
N GLY A 123 0.42 -6.97 3.17
CA GLY A 123 0.25 -5.59 3.58
C GLY A 123 0.53 -5.38 5.08
N ASP A 124 0.02 -6.26 5.95
CA ASP A 124 0.31 -6.22 7.38
C ASP A 124 1.80 -6.50 7.67
N LEU A 125 2.42 -7.44 6.94
CA LEU A 125 3.85 -7.73 7.09
C LEU A 125 4.73 -6.53 6.75
N ILE A 126 4.45 -5.83 5.66
CA ILE A 126 5.26 -4.67 5.24
C ILE A 126 4.98 -3.43 6.10
N LEU A 127 3.74 -3.23 6.55
CA LEU A 127 3.36 -2.09 7.39
C LEU A 127 4.09 -2.13 8.74
N ASN A 128 4.26 -3.34 9.29
CA ASN A 128 4.78 -3.52 10.64
C ASN A 128 6.27 -3.88 10.69
N SER A 129 6.97 -4.02 9.55
CA SER A 129 8.40 -4.37 9.57
C SER A 129 9.15 -3.81 8.36
N ASN A 130 10.03 -2.84 8.60
CA ASN A 130 10.94 -2.30 7.59
C ASN A 130 11.87 -3.37 7.01
N TYR A 131 12.25 -4.38 7.81
CA TYR A 131 13.03 -5.51 7.31
C TYR A 131 12.23 -6.31 6.27
N LEU A 132 10.96 -6.61 6.54
CA LEU A 132 10.10 -7.32 5.59
C LEU A 132 9.75 -6.47 4.38
N LEU A 133 9.46 -5.17 4.56
CA LEU A 133 9.27 -4.23 3.47
C LEU A 133 10.45 -4.28 2.49
N ASN A 134 11.69 -4.15 2.98
CA ASN A 134 12.89 -4.19 2.15
C ASN A 134 13.12 -5.54 1.45
N ASN A 135 12.66 -6.65 2.03
CA ASN A 135 12.78 -7.97 1.42
C ASN A 135 11.63 -8.29 0.44
N ILE A 136 10.46 -7.68 0.61
CA ILE A 136 9.26 -7.96 -0.18
C ILE A 136 9.11 -6.99 -1.35
N ALA A 137 9.36 -5.69 -1.13
CA ALA A 137 9.15 -4.60 -2.10
C ALA A 137 10.16 -4.62 -3.26
N SER A 138 10.04 -5.64 -4.11
CA SER A 138 10.81 -5.84 -5.32
C SER A 138 9.99 -5.48 -6.56
N ASN A 139 10.66 -5.28 -7.70
CA ASN A 139 9.99 -5.07 -8.99
C ASN A 139 8.99 -6.21 -9.31
N SER A 140 9.35 -7.45 -8.98
CA SER A 140 8.49 -8.61 -9.19
C SER A 140 7.21 -8.55 -8.36
N PHE A 141 7.31 -8.15 -7.09
CA PHE A 141 6.17 -8.02 -6.20
C PHE A 141 5.24 -6.88 -6.63
N ILE A 142 5.80 -5.72 -6.94
CA ILE A 142 5.03 -4.58 -7.44
C ILE A 142 4.30 -4.95 -8.74
N THR A 143 4.96 -5.68 -9.65
CA THR A 143 4.32 -6.20 -10.87
C THR A 143 3.15 -7.14 -10.56
N ILE A 144 3.27 -8.00 -9.53
CA ILE A 144 2.17 -8.86 -9.07
C ILE A 144 0.98 -8.00 -8.60
N VAL A 145 1.22 -7.02 -7.72
CA VAL A 145 0.17 -6.13 -7.19
C VAL A 145 -0.49 -5.33 -8.32
N THR A 146 0.29 -4.75 -9.23
CA THR A 146 -0.21 -4.04 -10.41
C THR A 146 -1.05 -4.98 -11.29
N SER A 147 -0.61 -6.22 -11.52
CA SER A 147 -1.42 -7.19 -12.28
C SER A 147 -2.72 -7.56 -11.58
N LYS A 148 -2.79 -7.58 -10.24
CA LYS A 148 -4.05 -7.83 -9.52
C LYS A 148 -5.00 -6.65 -9.65
N LEU A 149 -4.49 -5.44 -9.47
CA LEU A 149 -5.27 -4.22 -9.67
C LEU A 149 -5.91 -4.18 -11.07
N MET A 150 -5.12 -4.48 -12.11
CA MET A 150 -5.59 -4.42 -13.51
C MET A 150 -6.67 -5.45 -13.86
N LYS A 151 -6.72 -6.59 -13.15
CA LYS A 151 -7.57 -7.74 -13.52
C LYS A 151 -8.79 -7.92 -12.59
N SER A 152 -8.72 -7.40 -11.37
CA SER A 152 -9.74 -7.60 -10.35
C SER A 152 -10.92 -6.67 -10.57
N THR A 153 -12.14 -7.19 -10.40
CA THR A 153 -13.37 -6.37 -10.26
C THR A 153 -13.82 -6.29 -8.80
N ASN A 154 -13.16 -7.02 -7.90
CA ASN A 154 -13.51 -7.06 -6.49
C ASN A 154 -13.02 -5.79 -5.76
N PRO A 155 -13.92 -4.93 -5.24
CA PRO A 155 -13.54 -3.67 -4.60
C PRO A 155 -12.62 -3.86 -3.39
N LYS A 156 -12.68 -5.00 -2.70
CA LYS A 156 -11.81 -5.29 -1.56
C LYS A 156 -10.37 -5.53 -2.02
N ILE A 157 -10.17 -6.32 -3.08
CA ILE A 157 -8.85 -6.59 -3.65
C ILE A 157 -8.23 -5.31 -4.21
N ILE A 158 -9.02 -4.51 -4.92
CA ILE A 158 -8.58 -3.21 -5.47
C ILE A 158 -8.12 -2.29 -4.34
N ARG A 159 -8.91 -2.16 -3.27
CA ARG A 159 -8.53 -1.38 -2.09
C ARG A 159 -7.21 -1.86 -1.49
N GLU A 160 -7.04 -3.16 -1.28
CA GLU A 160 -5.79 -3.71 -0.73
C GLU A 160 -4.59 -3.44 -1.63
N CYS A 161 -4.76 -3.48 -2.97
CA CYS A 161 -3.67 -3.16 -3.89
C CYS A 161 -3.20 -1.71 -3.72
N TYR A 162 -4.14 -0.75 -3.63
CA TYR A 162 -3.81 0.64 -3.36
C TYR A 162 -3.19 0.83 -1.97
N TRP A 163 -3.74 0.20 -0.94
CA TRP A 163 -3.19 0.28 0.42
C TRP A 163 -1.76 -0.29 0.52
N ILE A 164 -1.47 -1.41 -0.14
CA ILE A 164 -0.11 -1.95 -0.18
C ILE A 164 0.85 -0.98 -0.85
N ILE A 165 0.47 -0.41 -2.01
CA ILE A 165 1.34 0.53 -2.71
C ILE A 165 1.55 1.81 -1.90
N SER A 166 0.53 2.34 -1.23
CA SER A 166 0.67 3.55 -0.40
C SER A 166 1.68 3.35 0.73
N ASN A 167 1.72 2.16 1.33
CA ASN A 167 2.72 1.78 2.34
C ASN A 167 4.12 1.53 1.76
N ILE A 168 4.23 1.07 0.52
CA ILE A 168 5.53 0.89 -0.15
C ILE A 168 6.16 2.24 -0.49
N VAL A 169 5.38 3.15 -1.09
CA VAL A 169 5.92 4.44 -1.55
C VAL A 169 6.17 5.43 -0.41
N SER A 170 5.66 5.18 0.81
CA SER A 170 5.93 6.06 1.96
C SER A 170 7.34 5.92 2.53
N ASP A 171 8.07 4.85 2.20
CA ASP A 171 9.37 4.56 2.81
C ASP A 171 10.54 5.26 2.09
N ASN A 172 10.72 5.04 0.78
CA ASN A 172 11.81 5.67 0.03
C ASN A 172 11.55 5.84 -1.48
N HIS A 173 12.30 6.77 -2.09
CA HIS A 173 12.15 7.15 -3.51
C HIS A 173 12.52 6.05 -4.51
N LYS A 174 13.30 5.03 -4.11
CA LYS A 174 13.65 3.91 -5.01
C LYS A 174 12.44 3.01 -5.21
N PHE A 175 11.65 2.77 -4.16
CA PHE A 175 10.39 2.05 -4.29
C PHE A 175 9.38 2.84 -5.13
N LEU A 176 9.32 4.16 -4.98
CA LEU A 176 8.51 5.00 -5.87
C LEU A 176 8.91 4.79 -7.34
N GLN A 177 10.21 4.70 -7.66
CA GLN A 177 10.64 4.45 -9.03
C GLN A 177 10.10 3.13 -9.58
N LEU A 178 10.14 2.05 -8.78
CA LEU A 178 9.58 0.75 -9.19
C LEU A 178 8.06 0.83 -9.44
N VAL A 179 7.34 1.60 -8.62
CA VAL A 179 5.89 1.81 -8.79
C VAL A 179 5.59 2.62 -10.05
N ILE A 180 6.37 3.66 -10.34
CA ILE A 180 6.32 4.43 -11.60
C ILE A 180 6.56 3.49 -12.79
N ASP A 181 7.64 2.73 -12.76
CA ASP A 181 8.07 1.85 -13.86
C ASP A 181 7.04 0.73 -14.14
N SER A 182 6.31 0.30 -13.13
CA SER A 182 5.24 -0.69 -13.28
C SER A 182 3.96 -0.16 -13.96
N GLY A 183 3.85 1.16 -14.15
CA GLY A 183 2.63 1.82 -14.66
C GLY A 183 1.50 1.94 -13.64
N PHE A 184 1.74 1.60 -12.36
CA PHE A 184 0.72 1.64 -11.31
C PHE A 184 0.17 3.05 -11.08
N LEU A 185 1.04 4.08 -11.00
CA LEU A 185 0.57 5.46 -10.78
C LEU A 185 -0.28 5.97 -11.94
N MET A 186 0.08 5.62 -13.18
CA MET A 186 -0.70 5.99 -14.36
C MET A 186 -2.10 5.37 -14.32
N LYS A 187 -2.18 4.09 -13.96
CA LYS A 187 -3.45 3.38 -13.75
C LYS A 187 -4.29 4.05 -12.67
N LEU A 188 -3.69 4.34 -11.52
CA LEU A 188 -4.36 5.00 -10.40
C LEU A 188 -5.01 6.31 -10.82
N ILE A 189 -4.25 7.19 -11.47
CA ILE A 189 -4.75 8.52 -11.86
C ILE A 189 -5.88 8.38 -12.89
N THR A 190 -5.74 7.46 -13.84
CA THR A 190 -6.80 7.18 -14.82
C THR A 190 -8.06 6.66 -14.15
N ASP A 191 -7.94 5.66 -13.27
CA ASP A 191 -9.06 5.06 -12.54
C ASP A 191 -9.80 6.09 -11.66
N TYR A 192 -9.08 7.09 -11.14
CA TYR A 192 -9.69 8.12 -10.29
C TYR A 192 -10.42 9.18 -11.09
N LEU A 193 -9.82 9.63 -12.20
CA LEU A 193 -10.34 10.73 -13.02
C LEU A 193 -11.41 10.28 -14.01
N GLU A 194 -11.40 9.00 -14.40
CA GLU A 194 -12.32 8.40 -15.38
C GLU A 194 -13.02 7.17 -14.77
N PRO A 195 -13.70 7.31 -13.61
CA PRO A 195 -14.31 6.17 -12.92
C PRO A 195 -15.40 5.48 -13.73
N GLU A 196 -15.99 6.15 -14.72
CA GLU A 196 -16.95 5.60 -15.68
C GLU A 196 -16.35 4.50 -16.58
N ASN A 197 -15.03 4.48 -16.74
CA ASN A 197 -14.31 3.48 -17.53
C ASN A 197 -13.99 2.20 -16.72
N LEU A 198 -14.36 2.18 -15.43
CA LEU A 198 -14.11 1.06 -14.55
C LEU A 198 -15.20 0.00 -14.65
N ASN A 199 -14.79 -1.26 -14.52
CA ASN A 199 -15.68 -2.40 -14.38
C ASN A 199 -16.04 -2.70 -12.91
N TYR A 200 -15.74 -1.78 -11.99
CA TYR A 200 -16.04 -1.85 -10.57
C TYR A 200 -16.46 -0.48 -10.04
N GLU A 201 -17.22 -0.48 -8.94
CA GLU A 201 -17.63 0.75 -8.28
C GLU A 201 -16.54 1.26 -7.33
N THR A 202 -16.05 2.48 -7.57
CA THR A 202 -15.07 3.14 -6.70
C THR A 202 -15.74 3.82 -5.52
N ASN A 203 -15.75 3.12 -4.37
CA ASN A 203 -16.26 3.67 -3.11
C ASN A 203 -15.24 4.60 -2.39
N ASP A 204 -15.72 5.30 -1.35
CA ASP A 204 -14.91 6.23 -0.55
C ASP A 204 -13.62 5.61 -0.01
N LYS A 205 -13.63 4.32 0.35
CA LYS A 205 -12.45 3.63 0.88
C LYS A 205 -11.37 3.44 -0.19
N ILE A 206 -11.76 3.08 -1.42
CA ILE A 206 -10.80 2.96 -2.53
C ILE A 206 -10.22 4.33 -2.85
N LYS A 207 -11.08 5.36 -2.98
CA LYS A 207 -10.62 6.74 -3.25
C LYS A 207 -9.63 7.24 -2.19
N TYR A 208 -9.84 6.86 -0.94
CA TYR A 208 -8.95 7.21 0.17
C TYR A 208 -7.57 6.54 0.05
N GLU A 209 -7.50 5.25 -0.31
CA GLU A 209 -6.20 4.59 -0.54
C GLU A 209 -5.48 5.14 -1.78
N MET A 210 -6.23 5.48 -2.84
CA MET A 210 -5.67 6.12 -4.04
C MET A 210 -5.07 7.49 -3.70
N TYR A 211 -5.78 8.26 -2.85
CA TYR A 211 -5.30 9.53 -2.32
C TYR A 211 -3.97 9.35 -1.58
N TRP A 212 -3.87 8.38 -0.67
CA TRP A 212 -2.62 8.13 0.06
C TRP A 212 -1.45 7.71 -0.84
N CYS A 213 -1.70 6.92 -1.89
CA CYS A 213 -0.65 6.61 -2.86
C CYS A 213 -0.05 7.88 -3.49
N ILE A 214 -0.90 8.83 -3.88
CA ILE A 214 -0.46 10.07 -4.55
C ILE A 214 0.23 11.02 -3.57
N ILE A 215 -0.34 11.20 -2.37
CA ILE A 215 0.27 12.01 -1.31
C ILE A 215 1.68 11.51 -0.99
N ASN A 216 1.83 10.21 -0.71
CA ASN A 216 3.12 9.63 -0.36
C ASN A 216 4.12 9.69 -1.53
N SER A 217 3.66 9.50 -2.77
CA SER A 217 4.50 9.60 -3.97
C SER A 217 5.06 11.01 -4.17
N LEU A 218 4.23 12.04 -4.04
CA LEU A 218 4.64 13.43 -4.17
C LEU A 218 5.58 13.86 -3.03
N ASP A 219 5.33 13.35 -1.85
CA ASP A 219 6.12 13.62 -0.66
C ASP A 219 7.54 13.07 -0.80
N ILE A 220 7.69 11.79 -1.16
CA ILE A 220 8.99 11.12 -1.19
C ILE A 220 9.79 11.40 -2.47
N GLY A 221 9.12 11.70 -3.59
CA GLY A 221 9.75 11.67 -4.91
C GLY A 221 10.89 12.69 -5.08
N GLU A 222 12.01 12.26 -5.65
CA GLU A 222 13.10 13.18 -5.98
C GLU A 222 12.69 14.14 -7.11
N LEU A 223 13.46 15.21 -7.33
CA LEU A 223 13.10 16.29 -8.26
C LEU A 223 12.70 15.77 -9.65
N TYR A 224 13.41 14.77 -10.20
CA TYR A 224 13.07 14.16 -11.49
C TYR A 224 11.74 13.39 -11.45
N GLN A 225 11.51 12.58 -10.41
CA GLN A 225 10.26 11.84 -10.23
C GLN A 225 9.08 12.78 -10.01
N PHE A 226 9.29 13.84 -9.24
CA PHE A 226 8.33 14.92 -9.06
C PHE A 226 7.98 15.57 -10.41
N GLN A 227 8.98 15.97 -11.20
CA GLN A 227 8.74 16.54 -12.52
C GLN A 227 7.91 15.59 -13.39
N LEU A 228 8.27 14.30 -13.43
CA LEU A 228 7.55 13.27 -14.19
C LEU A 228 6.08 13.13 -13.72
N ILE A 229 5.86 13.01 -12.40
CA ILE A 229 4.52 12.86 -11.83
C ILE A 229 3.64 14.07 -12.13
N ILE A 230 4.22 15.28 -12.14
CA ILE A 230 3.48 16.51 -12.43
C ILE A 230 3.27 16.72 -13.94
N SER A 231 4.26 16.38 -14.78
CA SER A 231 4.23 16.70 -16.21
C SER A 231 3.50 15.65 -17.03
N GLU A 232 3.71 14.37 -16.72
CA GLU A 232 3.17 13.24 -17.49
C GLU A 232 1.88 12.72 -16.88
N TYR A 233 1.72 12.84 -15.57
CA TYR A 233 0.51 12.39 -14.89
C TYR A 233 -0.36 13.58 -14.52
N LYS A 234 -1.69 13.43 -14.69
CA LYS A 234 -2.69 14.45 -14.33
C LYS A 234 -2.84 14.62 -12.81
N CYS A 235 -1.74 14.60 -12.08
CA CYS A 235 -1.67 14.54 -10.62
C CYS A 235 -2.28 15.80 -9.96
N LEU A 236 -2.11 16.98 -10.57
CA LEU A 236 -2.73 18.20 -10.05
C LEU A 236 -4.26 18.16 -10.18
N GLN A 237 -4.77 17.64 -11.30
CA GLN A 237 -6.21 17.43 -11.51
C GLN A 237 -6.74 16.40 -10.51
N PHE A 238 -5.98 15.32 -10.27
CA PHE A 238 -6.29 14.36 -9.22
C PHE A 238 -6.44 15.04 -7.85
N LEU A 239 -5.48 15.88 -7.43
CA LEU A 239 -5.53 16.56 -6.13
C LEU A 239 -6.73 17.51 -6.01
N GLN A 240 -7.12 18.19 -7.09
CA GLN A 240 -8.32 19.03 -7.12
C GLN A 240 -9.60 18.20 -6.99
N CYS A 241 -9.71 17.10 -7.75
CA CYS A 241 -10.85 16.18 -7.65
C CYS A 241 -10.92 15.51 -6.27
N ALA A 242 -9.78 15.13 -5.70
CA ALA A 242 -9.70 14.55 -4.36
C ALA A 242 -10.20 15.50 -3.29
N LYS A 243 -9.80 16.78 -3.36
CA LYS A 243 -10.28 17.83 -2.46
C LYS A 243 -11.81 17.97 -2.48
N LYS A 244 -12.43 17.90 -3.66
CA LYS A 244 -13.89 18.02 -3.84
C LYS A 244 -14.68 16.79 -3.40
N ASN A 245 -14.11 15.60 -3.63
CA ASN A 245 -14.85 14.34 -3.52
C ASN A 245 -14.66 13.64 -2.17
N LEU A 246 -13.57 13.92 -1.44
CA LEU A 246 -13.33 13.32 -0.14
C LEU A 246 -14.02 14.12 0.96
N LYS A 247 -14.76 13.43 1.83
CA LYS A 247 -15.49 14.03 2.96
C LYS A 247 -14.61 14.80 3.95
N LYS A 248 -13.33 14.43 4.03
CA LYS A 248 -12.34 15.05 4.91
C LYS A 248 -10.99 15.00 4.23
N ILE A 249 -10.33 16.15 4.17
CA ILE A 249 -8.95 16.26 3.74
C ILE A 249 -8.05 16.27 4.98
N SER A 250 -6.91 15.57 4.87
CA SER A 250 -5.96 15.46 5.97
C SER A 250 -4.93 16.59 5.91
N SER A 251 -4.25 16.89 7.01
CA SER A 251 -3.21 17.93 7.04
C SER A 251 -2.06 17.63 6.08
N GLU A 252 -1.80 16.36 5.81
CA GLU A 252 -0.80 15.87 4.83
C GLU A 252 -1.09 16.39 3.41
N TYR A 253 -2.36 16.65 3.05
CA TYR A 253 -2.69 17.28 1.77
C TYR A 253 -2.01 18.64 1.63
N TYR A 254 -2.18 19.51 2.63
CA TYR A 254 -1.64 20.87 2.59
C TYR A 254 -0.12 20.90 2.73
N GLN A 255 0.44 19.95 3.47
CA GLN A 255 1.89 19.72 3.50
C GLN A 255 2.40 19.30 2.11
N THR A 256 1.67 18.42 1.41
CA THR A 256 1.98 18.01 0.04
C THR A 256 1.92 19.22 -0.91
N ILE A 257 0.89 20.06 -0.82
CA ILE A 257 0.80 21.30 -1.61
C ILE A 257 2.02 22.20 -1.37
N THR A 258 2.40 22.39 -0.11
CA THR A 258 3.61 23.15 0.24
C THR A 258 4.84 22.57 -0.44
N LYS A 259 5.02 21.25 -0.39
CA LYS A 259 6.14 20.55 -1.04
C LYS A 259 6.10 20.67 -2.57
N ILE A 260 4.92 20.62 -3.20
CA ILE A 260 4.78 20.87 -4.65
C ILE A 260 5.32 22.26 -5.00
N ILE A 261 4.96 23.28 -4.22
CA ILE A 261 5.41 24.67 -4.46
C ILE A 261 6.94 24.78 -4.25
N VAL A 262 7.47 24.19 -3.19
CA VAL A 262 8.92 24.18 -2.91
C VAL A 262 9.69 23.46 -4.02
N LYS A 263 9.29 22.24 -4.39
CA LYS A 263 9.93 21.49 -5.49
C LYS A 263 9.79 22.21 -6.83
N THR A 264 8.68 22.90 -7.07
CA THR A 264 8.52 23.76 -8.25
C THR A 264 9.55 24.89 -8.27
N LEU A 265 9.78 25.55 -7.13
CA LEU A 265 10.83 26.56 -7.02
C LEU A 265 12.21 25.95 -7.28
N GLU A 266 12.51 24.79 -6.70
CA GLU A 266 13.78 24.07 -6.95
C GLU A 266 13.99 23.74 -8.43
N VAL A 267 12.94 23.26 -9.13
CA VAL A 267 12.97 23.04 -10.58
C VAL A 267 13.30 24.34 -11.30
N CYS A 268 12.56 25.42 -11.02
CA CYS A 268 12.76 26.71 -11.69
C CYS A 268 14.18 27.25 -11.46
N GLN A 269 14.73 27.08 -10.26
CA GLN A 269 16.09 27.48 -9.91
C GLN A 269 17.15 26.64 -10.64
N LYS A 270 16.99 25.32 -10.65
CA LYS A 270 17.91 24.39 -11.30
C LYS A 270 17.95 24.60 -12.81
N GLU A 271 16.78 24.81 -13.42
CA GLU A 271 16.65 25.04 -14.87
C GLU A 271 16.89 26.50 -15.27
N ARG A 272 16.93 27.42 -14.30
CA ARG A 272 16.93 28.88 -14.53
C ARG A 272 15.82 29.30 -15.51
N SER A 273 14.64 28.71 -15.33
CA SER A 273 13.51 28.86 -16.23
C SER A 273 12.20 28.81 -15.47
N THR A 274 11.19 29.51 -15.99
CA THR A 274 9.81 29.48 -15.46
C THR A 274 8.90 28.54 -16.26
N THR A 275 9.44 27.83 -17.27
CA THR A 275 8.66 26.99 -18.18
C THR A 275 7.89 25.90 -17.45
N PHE A 276 8.52 25.17 -16.53
CA PHE A 276 7.86 24.11 -15.77
C PHE A 276 6.67 24.65 -14.96
N TYR A 277 6.89 25.72 -14.19
CA TYR A 277 5.84 26.38 -13.42
C TYR A 277 4.70 26.87 -14.32
N LYS A 278 5.00 27.60 -15.40
CA LYS A 278 3.98 28.17 -16.30
C LYS A 278 3.16 27.09 -17.00
N LYS A 279 3.80 25.98 -17.37
CA LYS A 279 3.15 24.90 -18.13
C LYS A 279 2.30 23.99 -17.25
N PHE A 280 2.76 23.65 -16.05
CA PHE A 280 2.14 22.58 -15.26
C PHE A 280 1.49 23.06 -13.97
N ILE A 281 2.08 24.03 -13.26
CA ILE A 281 1.54 24.49 -11.98
C ILE A 281 0.54 25.62 -12.25
N SER A 282 1.00 26.74 -12.80
CA SER A 282 0.23 27.98 -13.01
C SER A 282 -0.39 28.57 -11.73
N ASP A 283 -0.71 29.87 -11.76
CA ASP A 283 -1.43 30.51 -10.66
C ASP A 283 -2.82 29.91 -10.44
N SER A 284 -3.47 29.42 -11.50
CA SER A 284 -4.84 28.91 -11.44
C SER A 284 -4.99 27.69 -10.52
N PHE A 285 -4.00 26.80 -10.51
CA PHE A 285 -3.96 25.64 -9.60
C PHE A 285 -3.82 26.10 -8.15
N ILE A 286 -2.87 27.00 -7.90
CA ILE A 286 -2.60 27.54 -6.56
C ILE A 286 -3.84 28.23 -6.01
N THR A 287 -4.47 29.07 -6.83
CA THR A 287 -5.71 29.78 -6.49
C THR A 287 -6.83 28.80 -6.16
N SER A 288 -7.04 27.75 -6.97
CA SER A 288 -8.08 26.74 -6.69
C SER A 288 -7.88 26.02 -5.35
N ILE A 289 -6.64 25.82 -4.91
CA ILE A 289 -6.35 25.21 -3.61
C ILE A 289 -6.67 26.17 -2.47
N LEU A 290 -6.39 27.47 -2.64
CA LEU A 290 -6.55 28.49 -1.61
C LEU A 290 -7.98 29.03 -1.49
N GLU A 291 -8.76 29.02 -2.57
CA GLU A 291 -10.13 29.57 -2.61
C GLU A 291 -11.20 28.61 -2.06
N GLU A 292 -11.01 27.30 -2.18
CA GLU A 292 -11.94 26.29 -1.63
C GLU A 292 -11.72 26.11 -0.10
N ASN A 293 -11.81 27.20 0.67
CA ASN A 293 -11.35 27.31 2.06
C ASN A 293 -12.50 27.54 3.07
N ASP A 294 -13.53 26.68 3.04
CA ASP A 294 -14.68 26.78 3.94
C ASP A 294 -14.50 26.01 5.27
N GLY A 295 -13.28 26.00 5.85
CA GLY A 295 -13.07 25.64 7.27
C GLY A 295 -12.14 24.48 7.62
N ASP A 296 -11.56 23.77 6.63
CA ASP A 296 -10.69 22.60 6.87
C ASP A 296 -9.19 22.92 6.97
N LEU A 297 -8.76 24.10 6.49
CA LEU A 297 -7.35 24.50 6.52
C LEU A 297 -7.02 25.22 7.82
N ASP A 298 -6.14 24.64 8.64
CA ASP A 298 -5.63 25.35 9.82
C ASP A 298 -4.74 26.54 9.43
N THR A 299 -4.68 27.54 10.31
CA THR A 299 -3.91 28.76 10.11
C THR A 299 -2.42 28.50 9.84
N SER A 300 -1.84 27.46 10.42
CA SER A 300 -0.42 27.16 10.28
C SER A 300 -0.09 26.70 8.87
N ASN A 301 -0.88 25.79 8.31
CA ASN A 301 -0.71 25.29 6.95
C ASN A 301 -0.97 26.39 5.92
N TYR A 302 -1.97 27.25 6.16
CA TYR A 302 -2.23 28.40 5.28
C TYR A 302 -1.05 29.37 5.20
N GLU A 303 -0.52 29.78 6.36
CA GLU A 303 0.63 30.70 6.40
C GLU A 303 1.89 30.09 5.76
N ASN A 304 2.11 28.78 5.95
CA ASN A 304 3.23 28.09 5.30
C ASN A 304 3.10 28.09 3.77
N ILE A 305 1.92 27.74 3.24
CA ILE A 305 1.66 27.79 1.78
C ILE A 305 1.91 29.20 1.25
N LYS A 306 1.38 30.23 1.92
CA LYS A 306 1.53 31.63 1.52
C LYS A 306 2.99 32.08 1.51
N TYR A 307 3.77 31.65 2.50
CA TYR A 307 5.20 31.91 2.59
C TYR A 307 5.96 31.30 1.41
N VAL A 308 5.79 30.01 1.14
CA VAL A 308 6.50 29.34 0.04
C VAL A 308 6.09 29.87 -1.35
N LEU A 309 4.82 30.25 -1.51
CA LEU A 309 4.32 30.91 -2.73
C LEU A 309 4.97 32.26 -2.96
N THR A 310 5.14 33.05 -1.90
CA THR A 310 5.81 34.35 -2.00
C THR A 310 7.24 34.18 -2.50
N ASN A 311 7.96 33.18 -2.00
CA ASN A 311 9.32 32.88 -2.46
C ASN A 311 9.34 32.45 -3.93
N LEU A 312 8.42 31.57 -4.35
CA LEU A 312 8.29 31.14 -5.74
C LEU A 312 8.02 32.33 -6.67
N ASN A 313 7.05 33.18 -6.30
CA ASN A 313 6.67 34.36 -7.08
C ASN A 313 7.79 35.39 -7.18
N ASN A 314 8.55 35.59 -6.11
CA ASN A 314 9.71 36.47 -6.12
C ASN A 314 10.77 35.95 -7.09
N PHE A 315 11.08 34.65 -7.05
CA PHE A 315 12.04 34.07 -7.99
C PHE A 315 11.56 34.18 -9.45
N ILE A 316 10.28 33.88 -9.73
CA ILE A 316 9.69 34.02 -11.07
C ILE A 316 9.83 35.45 -11.60
N LYS A 317 9.68 36.47 -10.75
CA LYS A 317 9.86 37.89 -11.15
C LYS A 317 11.31 38.26 -11.46
N THR A 318 12.27 37.50 -10.96
CA THR A 318 13.71 37.76 -11.20
C THR A 318 14.24 37.14 -12.49
N LEU A 319 13.47 36.26 -13.13
CA LEU A 319 13.79 35.60 -14.41
C LEU A 319 13.07 36.28 -15.58
#